data_AF-A0A2S3H3E0-F1
#
_entry.id   AF-A0A2S3H3E0-F1
#
_cell.length_a   1.000
_cell.length_b   1.000
_cell.length_c   1.000
_cell.angle_alpha   90.00
_cell.angle_beta   90.00
_cell.angle_gamma   90.00
#
_symmetry.space_group_name_H-M   'P 1'
#
loop_
_entity.id
_entity.type
_entity.pdbx_description
1 polymer ?
#
loop_
_entity_poly.entity_id
_entity_poly.type
_entity_poly.pdbx_seq_one_letter_code
_entity_poly.pdbx_strand_id
1 'polypeptide(L)'
;MRTFLLSVVAIVAIATPTVAILWYPIDINDPYVQEIGKRAVTEHVKQTNDTITFNRVLSGEKQERIGLYSRLIIGASSNDGREGKYEAVAHQTDWGEKQSLLSFKPAN
;
A
#
# COMPACT_ATOMS: atom_id res chain seq x y z
N MET A 1 -47.23 -10.32 48.85
CA MET A 1 -45.83 -9.85 48.97
C MET A 1 -45.17 -10.04 47.61
N ARG A 2 -44.87 -8.97 46.87
CA ARG A 2 -44.39 -9.05 45.48
C ARG A 2 -42.91 -8.65 45.46
N THR A 3 -42.02 -9.63 45.33
CA THR A 3 -40.57 -9.42 45.26
C THR A 3 -40.20 -8.89 43.87
N PHE A 4 -39.51 -7.75 43.82
CA PHE A 4 -38.91 -7.22 42.60
C PHE A 4 -37.42 -7.61 42.59
N LEU A 5 -36.98 -8.31 41.55
CA LEU A 5 -35.57 -8.58 41.28
C LEU A 5 -34.96 -7.38 40.54
N LEU A 6 -33.92 -6.78 41.12
CA LEU A 6 -33.08 -5.77 40.46
C LEU A 6 -31.98 -6.48 39.68
N SER A 7 -32.11 -6.50 38.35
CA SER A 7 -31.04 -6.92 37.44
C SER A 7 -30.05 -5.77 37.27
N VAL A 8 -28.84 -5.90 37.82
CA VAL A 8 -27.74 -4.97 37.56
C VAL A 8 -27.13 -5.31 36.22
N VAL A 9 -27.38 -4.49 35.20
CA VAL A 9 -26.70 -4.60 33.89
C VAL A 9 -25.36 -3.87 34.00
N ALA A 10 -24.27 -4.65 34.01
CA ALA A 10 -22.92 -4.10 33.90
C ALA A 10 -22.67 -3.70 32.43
N ILE A 11 -22.59 -2.40 32.17
CA ILE A 11 -22.17 -1.87 30.87
C ILE A 11 -20.65 -2.00 30.80
N VAL A 12 -20.17 -3.01 30.08
CA VAL A 12 -18.74 -3.14 29.79
C VAL A 12 -18.41 -2.18 28.65
N ALA A 13 -17.72 -1.10 28.95
CA ALA A 13 -17.11 -0.24 27.94
C ALA A 13 -15.94 -0.99 27.30
N ILE A 14 -16.17 -1.58 26.12
CA ILE A 14 -15.12 -2.15 25.29
C ILE A 14 -14.35 -0.99 24.65
N ALA A 15 -13.21 -0.62 25.24
CA ALA A 15 -12.23 0.25 24.61
C ALA A 15 -11.56 -0.54 23.47
N THR A 16 -11.88 -0.21 22.22
CA THR A 16 -11.14 -0.74 21.08
C THR A 16 -9.79 -0.02 21.00
N PRO A 17 -8.65 -0.71 20.99
CA PRO A 17 -7.37 -0.04 20.75
C PRO A 17 -7.40 0.54 19.33
N THR A 18 -7.30 1.86 19.22
CA THR A 18 -7.03 2.52 17.94
C THR A 18 -5.61 2.13 17.52
N VAL A 19 -5.49 1.10 16.68
CA VAL A 19 -4.18 0.67 16.18
C VAL A 19 -3.57 1.80 15.36
N ALA A 20 -2.45 2.31 15.86
CA ALA A 20 -1.41 3.02 15.11
C ALA A 20 -1.28 2.46 13.68
N ILE A 21 -1.78 3.15 12.66
CA ILE A 21 -1.57 2.81 11.24
C ILE A 21 -0.11 3.17 10.93
N LEU A 22 0.82 2.33 11.36
CA LEU A 22 2.25 2.57 11.22
C LEU A 22 2.74 2.03 9.88
N TRP A 23 3.43 2.90 9.15
CA TRP A 23 4.20 2.53 7.97
C TRP A 23 5.60 2.11 8.40
N TYR A 24 6.12 1.06 7.79
CA TYR A 24 7.44 0.51 8.06
C TYR A 24 8.31 0.58 6.81
N PRO A 25 9.62 0.86 6.94
CA PRO A 25 10.51 0.80 5.79
C PRO A 25 10.47 -0.59 5.15
N ILE A 26 10.56 -0.64 3.82
CA ILE A 26 10.65 -1.88 3.06
C ILE A 26 12.07 -2.04 2.51
N ASP A 27 12.58 -3.28 2.42
CA ASP A 27 13.86 -3.54 1.77
C ASP A 27 13.71 -3.38 0.26
N ILE A 28 14.28 -2.32 -0.29
CA ILE A 28 14.23 -2.06 -1.73
C ILE A 28 15.09 -3.04 -2.53
N ASN A 29 16.01 -3.78 -1.90
CA ASN A 29 16.82 -4.78 -2.60
C ASN A 29 16.11 -6.13 -2.70
N ASP A 30 14.97 -6.29 -2.01
CA ASP A 30 14.13 -7.47 -2.16
C ASP A 30 13.60 -7.53 -3.60
N PRO A 31 13.89 -8.61 -4.36
CA PRO A 31 13.39 -8.78 -5.72
C PRO A 31 11.86 -8.70 -5.83
N TYR A 32 11.15 -9.10 -4.78
CA TYR A 32 9.69 -9.00 -4.74
C TYR A 32 9.25 -7.53 -4.75
N VAL A 33 9.92 -6.66 -4.00
CA VAL A 33 9.62 -5.22 -3.96
C VAL A 33 9.89 -4.56 -5.31
N GLN A 34 10.96 -4.98 -6.00
CA GLN A 34 11.22 -4.54 -7.38
C GLN A 34 10.09 -4.97 -8.33
N GLU A 35 9.59 -6.19 -8.20
CA GLU A 35 8.46 -6.70 -9.00
C GLU A 35 7.16 -5.91 -8.70
N ILE A 36 6.90 -5.51 -7.45
CA ILE A 36 5.78 -4.62 -7.11
C ILE A 36 5.89 -3.30 -7.88
N GLY A 37 7.07 -2.68 -7.85
CA GLY A 37 7.32 -1.43 -8.56
C GLY A 37 7.16 -1.56 -10.07
N LYS A 38 7.69 -2.64 -10.67
CA LYS A 38 7.55 -2.94 -12.10
C LYS A 38 6.09 -3.12 -12.51
N ARG A 39 5.30 -3.85 -11.72
CA ARG A 39 3.86 -4.02 -11.93
C ARG A 39 3.13 -2.68 -11.84
N ALA A 40 3.47 -1.83 -10.87
CA ALA A 40 2.87 -0.50 -10.74
C ALA A 40 3.08 0.36 -12.00
N VAL A 41 4.29 0.40 -12.56
CA VAL A 41 4.55 1.12 -13.82
C VAL A 41 3.79 0.49 -14.99
N THR A 42 3.78 -0.84 -15.07
CA THR A 42 3.07 -1.57 -16.13
C THR A 42 1.57 -1.27 -16.13
N GLU A 43 0.94 -1.27 -14.95
CA GLU A 43 -0.49 -0.95 -14.81
C GLU A 43 -0.79 0.53 -15.11
N HIS A 44 0.07 1.46 -14.68
CA HIS A 44 -0.07 2.87 -15.04
C HIS A 44 -0.01 3.09 -16.56
N VAL A 45 0.98 2.49 -17.23
CA VAL A 45 1.15 2.58 -18.69
C VAL A 45 -0.08 2.00 -19.41
N LYS A 46 -0.59 0.85 -18.98
CA LYS A 46 -1.82 0.26 -19.54
C LYS A 46 -3.05 1.17 -19.37
N GLN A 47 -3.18 1.82 -18.21
CA GLN A 47 -4.35 2.65 -17.89
C GLN A 47 -4.33 4.02 -18.58
N THR A 48 -3.15 4.57 -18.82
CA THR A 48 -2.99 5.97 -19.27
C THR A 48 -2.39 6.10 -20.67
N ASN A 49 -1.90 5.01 -21.26
CA ASN A 49 -1.08 5.00 -22.48
C ASN A 49 0.20 5.85 -22.36
N ASP A 50 0.76 5.96 -21.14
CA ASP A 50 2.05 6.60 -20.91
C ASP A 50 3.20 5.79 -21.56
N THR A 51 4.37 6.41 -21.69
CA THR A 51 5.55 5.86 -22.39
C THR A 51 6.77 5.76 -21.47
N ILE A 52 6.53 5.49 -20.19
CA ILE A 52 7.57 5.31 -19.18
C ILE A 52 7.90 3.83 -18.96
N THR A 53 9.17 3.55 -18.71
CA THR A 53 9.70 2.21 -18.42
C THR A 53 10.28 2.17 -17.02
N PHE A 54 9.98 1.10 -16.28
CA PHE A 54 10.49 0.90 -14.92
C PHE A 54 12.01 0.74 -14.91
N ASN A 55 12.70 1.46 -14.02
CA ASN A 55 14.14 1.29 -13.77
C ASN A 55 14.39 0.51 -12.48
N ARG A 56 13.96 1.08 -11.34
CA ARG A 56 14.10 0.45 -10.01
C ARG A 56 13.23 1.15 -8.95
N VAL A 57 12.98 0.47 -7.84
CA VAL A 57 12.51 1.12 -6.61
C VAL A 57 13.68 1.87 -5.95
N LEU A 58 13.43 3.13 -5.58
CA LEU A 58 14.40 4.04 -4.96
C LEU A 58 14.25 4.11 -3.43
N SER A 59 13.01 4.05 -2.95
CA SER A 59 12.65 3.98 -1.53
C SER A 59 11.23 3.45 -1.40
N GLY A 60 10.84 3.02 -0.21
CA GLY A 60 9.48 2.61 0.03
C GLY A 60 9.15 2.35 1.49
N GLU A 61 7.87 2.35 1.76
CA GLU A 61 7.29 1.98 3.03
C GLU A 61 6.12 1.02 2.80
N LYS A 62 5.92 0.11 3.76
CA LYS A 62 4.83 -0.86 3.75
C LYS A 62 3.95 -0.73 4.97
N GLN A 63 2.72 -1.17 4.80
CA GLN A 63 1.79 -1.36 5.90
C GLN A 63 1.08 -2.71 5.76
N GLU A 64 1.20 -3.53 6.80
CA GLU A 64 0.50 -4.80 6.93
C GLU A 64 -0.91 -4.55 7.48
N ARG A 65 -1.91 -4.92 6.69
CA ARG A 65 -3.34 -4.66 6.88
C ARG A 65 -4.09 -5.96 6.49
N ILE A 66 -5.34 -5.85 6.05
CA ILE A 66 -5.94 -6.89 5.19
C ILE A 66 -5.16 -6.89 3.87
N GLY A 67 -4.04 -7.61 3.83
CA GLY A 67 -3.05 -7.58 2.75
C GLY A 67 -1.85 -6.65 3.01
N LEU A 68 -1.15 -6.29 1.94
CA LEU A 68 0.07 -5.47 2.00
C LEU A 68 -0.13 -4.18 1.19
N TYR A 69 -0.16 -3.03 1.88
CA TYR A 69 -0.05 -1.73 1.22
C TYR A 69 1.43 -1.39 1.09
N SER A 70 1.84 -0.97 -0.10
CA SER A 70 3.20 -0.50 -0.37
C SER A 70 3.11 0.89 -0.99
N ARG A 71 3.83 1.84 -0.42
CA ARG A 71 4.07 3.16 -1.01
C ARG A 71 5.52 3.20 -1.46
N LEU A 72 5.74 3.27 -2.76
CA LEU A 72 7.06 3.16 -3.37
C LEU A 72 7.40 4.45 -4.11
N ILE A 73 8.64 4.91 -3.98
CA ILE A 73 9.23 5.86 -4.91
C ILE A 73 9.99 5.06 -5.97
N ILE A 74 9.57 5.22 -7.22
CA ILE A 74 10.05 4.46 -8.37
C ILE A 74 10.80 5.39 -9.30
N GLY A 75 12.00 4.97 -9.72
CA GLY A 75 12.67 5.55 -10.87
C GLY A 75 12.13 4.91 -12.16
N ALA A 76 11.75 5.73 -13.12
CA ALA A 76 11.33 5.29 -14.45
C ALA A 76 11.85 6.26 -15.51
N SER A 77 12.04 5.78 -16.73
CA SER A 77 12.50 6.59 -17.86
C SER A 77 11.45 6.67 -18.95
N SER A 78 11.26 7.85 -19.53
CA SER A 78 10.47 8.00 -20.76
C SER A 78 11.20 7.41 -21.98
N ASN A 79 10.48 7.21 -23.08
CA ASN A 79 11.03 6.70 -24.34
C ASN A 79 12.22 7.52 -24.90
N ASP A 80 12.32 8.80 -24.56
CA ASP A 80 13.46 9.66 -24.94
C ASP A 80 14.63 9.61 -23.94
N GLY A 81 14.58 8.70 -22.96
CA GLY A 81 15.62 8.44 -21.99
C GLY A 81 15.66 9.38 -20.79
N ARG A 82 14.71 10.32 -20.65
CA ARG A 82 14.66 11.19 -19.48
C ARG A 82 14.21 10.40 -18.25
N GLU A 83 15.01 10.48 -17.19
CA GLU A 83 14.68 9.86 -15.91
C GLU A 83 13.67 10.72 -15.12
N GLY A 84 12.70 10.05 -14.51
CA GLY A 84 11.70 10.63 -13.61
C GLY A 84 11.53 9.78 -12.36
N LYS A 85 10.99 10.41 -11.30
CA LYS A 85 10.61 9.74 -10.06
C LYS A 85 9.11 9.79 -9.89
N TYR A 86 8.54 8.68 -9.42
CA TYR A 86 7.09 8.53 -9.28
C TYR A 86 6.75 7.90 -7.94
N GLU A 87 5.72 8.42 -7.28
CA GLU A 87 5.12 7.78 -6.13
C GLU A 87 4.00 6.85 -6.61
N ALA A 88 4.11 5.57 -6.24
CA ALA A 88 3.09 4.57 -6.47
C ALA A 88 2.57 4.02 -5.15
N VAL A 89 1.24 3.90 -5.02
CA VAL A 89 0.59 3.19 -3.91
C VAL A 89 -0.03 1.93 -4.49
N ALA A 90 0.44 0.78 -4.04
CA ALA A 90 -0.04 -0.53 -4.45
C ALA A 90 -0.63 -1.28 -3.25
N HIS A 91 -1.69 -2.05 -3.48
CA HIS A 91 -2.31 -2.91 -2.48
C HIS A 91 -2.35 -4.35 -2.99
N GLN A 92 -1.74 -5.26 -2.24
CA GLN A 92 -1.81 -6.68 -2.51
C GLN A 92 -2.81 -7.35 -1.59
N THR A 93 -3.79 -8.01 -2.17
CA THR A 93 -4.71 -8.90 -1.46
C THR A 93 -4.15 -10.32 -1.56
N ASP A 94 -4.14 -11.06 -0.45
CA ASP A 94 -3.71 -12.46 -0.38
C ASP A 94 -2.29 -12.76 -0.90
N TRP A 95 -1.27 -12.13 -0.30
CA TRP A 95 0.16 -12.46 -0.45
C TRP A 95 0.68 -12.73 -1.89
N GLY A 96 0.07 -12.13 -2.92
CA GLY A 96 0.67 -12.02 -4.26
C GLY A 96 -0.22 -12.32 -5.46
N GLU A 97 -1.44 -12.85 -5.29
CA GLU A 97 -2.28 -13.20 -6.45
C GLU A 97 -2.97 -11.99 -7.11
N LYS A 98 -3.31 -10.96 -6.32
CA LYS A 98 -3.97 -9.75 -6.83
C LYS A 98 -3.28 -8.51 -6.29
N GLN A 99 -2.61 -7.77 -7.17
CA GLN A 99 -2.07 -6.45 -6.88
C GLN A 99 -2.90 -5.39 -7.59
N SER A 100 -3.43 -4.43 -6.83
CA SER A 100 -4.13 -3.25 -7.35
C SER A 100 -3.23 -2.02 -7.25
N LEU A 101 -3.14 -1.25 -8.34
CA LEU A 101 -2.53 0.07 -8.33
C LEU A 101 -3.59 1.09 -7.86
N LEU A 102 -3.37 1.72 -6.71
CA LEU A 102 -4.30 2.68 -6.12
C LEU A 102 -4.01 4.12 -6.57
N SER A 103 -2.74 4.47 -6.73
CA SER A 103 -2.35 5.77 -7.26
C SER A 103 -0.96 5.72 -7.88
N PHE A 104 -0.74 6.54 -8.91
CA PHE A 104 0.56 6.76 -9.53
C PHE A 104 0.69 8.24 -9.91
N LYS A 105 1.73 8.92 -9.43
CA LYS A 105 1.95 10.37 -9.68
C LYS A 105 3.44 10.71 -9.66
N PRO A 106 3.86 11.84 -10.26
CA PRO A 106 5.23 12.35 -10.09
C PRO A 106 5.58 12.52 -8.61
N ALA A 107 6.80 12.15 -8.24
CA ALA A 107 7.34 12.39 -6.90
C ALA A 107 8.01 13.78 -6.88
N ASN A 108 7.69 14.58 -5.87
CA ASN A 108 8.32 15.89 -5.61
C ASN A 108 9.68 15.73 -4.93
#